data_AF-A0A3N5USY4-F1
#
_entry.id   AF-A0A3N5USY4-F1
#
_cell.length_a   1.000
_cell.length_b   1.000
_cell.length_c   1.000
_cell.angle_alpha   90.00
_cell.angle_beta   90.00
_cell.angle_gamma   90.00
#
_symmetry.space_group_name_H-M   'P 1'
#
loop_
_entity.id
_entity.type
_entity.pdbx_description
1 polymer ?
#
loop_
_entity_poly.entity_id
_entity_poly.type
_entity_poly.pdbx_seq_one_letter_code
_entity_poly.pdbx_strand_id
1 'polypeptide(L)'
;GGGRYFKNAAGTVNSCVFTGNMAKMKGGAVYAESSVLSITNCIFSENTAGASGSSVTGGGAVFTWGAGATIANCTFYNNSTRYPANGGGAIYNFLATTVIANSILWGNTAVIGPQVYNNISTATTIHHCNIDQPGFESGNGNMRRDPLWADPEAGDFRLQAGSPCIDAGTLDALGLPELDFEGGPRVSGASVDIGAYEFGN
;
A
#
# COMPACT_ATOMS: atom_id res chain seq x y z
N GLY A 1 9.70 7.25 9.29
CA GLY A 1 8.49 7.91 8.78
C GLY A 1 7.84 8.61 9.94
N GLY A 2 6.63 9.13 9.74
CA GLY A 2 5.85 9.73 10.82
C GLY A 2 5.46 8.71 11.89
N GLY A 3 5.29 7.43 11.52
CA GLY A 3 5.03 6.32 12.43
C GLY A 3 6.27 5.48 12.74
N ARG A 4 6.89 4.85 11.72
CA ARG A 4 8.01 3.90 11.92
C ARG A 4 9.21 4.14 11.01
N TYR A 5 10.40 3.87 11.50
CA TYR A 5 11.67 4.00 10.76
C TYR A 5 12.53 2.74 10.92
N PHE A 6 12.99 2.20 9.78
CA PHE A 6 13.92 1.07 9.71
C PHE A 6 15.21 1.51 9.01
N LYS A 7 16.37 1.14 9.56
CA LYS A 7 17.68 1.46 9.01
C LYS A 7 18.64 0.27 9.12
N ASN A 8 19.20 -0.16 7.99
CA ASN A 8 20.20 -1.24 7.91
C ASN A 8 19.76 -2.55 8.61
N ALA A 9 18.46 -2.83 8.62
CA ALA A 9 17.91 -4.02 9.28
C ALA A 9 16.64 -4.49 8.55
N ALA A 10 16.39 -5.79 8.52
CA ALA A 10 15.11 -6.30 8.06
C ALA A 10 13.99 -5.80 8.99
N GLY A 11 12.83 -5.48 8.42
CA GLY A 11 11.69 -4.97 9.18
C GLY A 11 10.39 -5.67 8.79
N THR A 12 9.57 -5.98 9.79
CA THR A 12 8.22 -6.52 9.59
C THR A 12 7.20 -5.53 10.12
N VAL A 13 6.14 -5.32 9.35
CA VAL A 13 4.96 -4.54 9.71
C VAL A 13 3.76 -5.42 9.37
N ASN A 14 3.09 -5.98 10.38
CA ASN A 14 2.00 -6.91 10.18
C ASN A 14 0.79 -6.46 11.01
N SER A 15 -0.41 -6.47 10.44
CA SER A 15 -1.66 -6.22 11.18
C SER A 15 -1.63 -4.89 11.92
N CYS A 16 -1.10 -3.86 11.27
CA CYS A 16 -0.92 -2.52 11.81
C CYS A 16 -1.83 -1.52 11.12
N VAL A 17 -2.29 -0.52 11.88
CA VAL A 17 -3.00 0.65 11.37
C VAL A 17 -2.09 1.88 11.48
N PHE A 18 -1.92 2.57 10.37
CA PHE A 18 -1.27 3.87 10.29
C PHE A 18 -2.27 4.87 9.72
N THR A 19 -2.82 5.72 10.58
CA THR A 19 -3.81 6.73 10.18
C THR A 19 -3.32 8.13 10.51
N GLY A 20 -3.42 9.05 9.55
CA GLY A 20 -3.13 10.48 9.78
C GLY A 20 -1.67 10.80 10.14
N ASN A 21 -0.72 9.90 9.88
CA ASN A 21 0.68 10.14 10.21
C ASN A 21 1.28 11.14 9.22
N MET A 22 2.07 12.08 9.75
CA MET A 22 2.69 13.12 8.95
C MET A 22 4.21 13.12 9.10
N ALA A 23 4.92 13.08 7.98
CA ALA A 23 6.37 13.23 7.95
C ALA A 23 6.76 14.45 7.11
N LYS A 24 7.63 15.30 7.65
CA LYS A 24 8.14 16.46 6.90
C LYS A 24 8.91 16.08 5.63
N MET A 25 9.60 14.94 5.66
CA MET A 25 10.53 14.54 4.58
C MET A 25 10.17 13.21 3.91
N LYS A 26 10.22 12.08 4.62
CA LYS A 26 10.13 10.74 4.00
C LYS A 26 9.14 9.84 4.73
N GLY A 27 8.23 9.21 3.96
CA GLY A 27 7.26 8.21 4.41
C GLY A 27 6.30 8.76 5.47
N GLY A 28 5.09 9.18 5.10
CA GLY A 28 4.13 9.73 6.07
C GLY A 28 3.88 8.77 7.22
N ALA A 29 3.81 7.46 6.95
CA ALA A 29 3.78 6.41 7.97
C ALA A 29 5.15 5.73 8.14
N VAL A 30 5.64 5.02 7.12
CA VAL A 30 6.79 4.12 7.21
C VAL A 30 7.93 4.62 6.32
N TYR A 31 9.14 4.64 6.88
CA TYR A 31 10.38 4.86 6.13
C TYR A 31 11.31 3.68 6.35
N ALA A 32 11.81 3.08 5.27
CA ALA A 32 12.88 2.10 5.30
C ALA A 32 14.09 2.56 4.49
N GLU A 33 15.26 2.48 5.10
CA GLU A 33 16.55 2.83 4.51
C GLU A 33 17.48 1.62 4.57
N SER A 34 17.92 1.17 3.39
CA SER A 34 18.77 -0.02 3.22
C SER A 34 18.25 -1.22 4.03
N SER A 35 16.93 -1.39 4.01
CA SER A 35 16.18 -2.32 4.85
C SER A 35 15.17 -3.06 3.97
N VAL A 36 15.19 -4.40 4.03
CA VAL A 36 14.15 -5.23 3.38
C VAL A 36 12.94 -5.22 4.29
N LEU A 37 11.80 -4.74 3.79
CA LEU A 37 10.54 -4.74 4.53
C LEU A 37 9.61 -5.87 4.09
N SER A 38 8.92 -6.46 5.06
CA SER A 38 7.70 -7.22 4.83
C SER A 38 6.53 -6.46 5.46
N ILE A 39 5.54 -6.08 4.65
CA ILE A 39 4.34 -5.37 5.08
C ILE A 39 3.13 -6.21 4.69
N THR A 40 2.39 -6.70 5.68
CA THR A 40 1.25 -7.60 5.45
C THR A 40 0.06 -7.20 6.31
N ASN A 41 -1.17 -7.35 5.80
CA ASN A 41 -2.40 -7.03 6.56
C ASN A 41 -2.37 -5.64 7.19
N CYS A 42 -1.88 -4.63 6.48
CA CYS A 42 -1.77 -3.29 7.06
C CYS A 42 -2.77 -2.34 6.41
N ILE A 43 -3.24 -1.39 7.22
CA ILE A 43 -4.08 -0.28 6.77
C ILE A 43 -3.25 0.99 6.89
N PHE A 44 -3.08 1.67 5.77
CA PHE A 44 -2.46 2.98 5.68
C PHE A 44 -3.52 3.96 5.18
N SER A 45 -4.06 4.79 6.08
CA SER A 45 -5.06 5.79 5.72
C SER A 45 -4.59 7.21 6.03
N GLU A 46 -4.87 8.15 5.15
CA GLU A 46 -4.70 9.60 5.39
C GLU A 46 -3.26 10.01 5.80
N ASN A 47 -2.25 9.21 5.49
CA ASN A 47 -0.87 9.56 5.83
C ASN A 47 -0.32 10.56 4.81
N THR A 48 0.47 11.52 5.28
CA THR A 48 0.98 12.60 4.46
C THR A 48 2.50 12.73 4.57
N ALA A 49 3.18 12.81 3.42
CA ALA A 49 4.59 13.19 3.36
C ALA A 49 4.78 14.56 2.72
N GLY A 50 5.66 15.36 3.33
CA GLY A 50 6.14 16.63 2.80
C GLY A 50 5.63 17.87 3.53
N ALA A 51 6.52 18.84 3.71
CA ALA A 51 6.15 20.22 3.99
C ALA A 51 5.93 21.00 2.69
N SER A 52 4.98 21.93 2.70
CA SER A 52 4.73 22.85 1.59
C SER A 52 6.02 23.57 1.17
N GLY A 53 6.31 23.60 -0.14
CA GLY A 53 7.46 24.32 -0.71
C GLY A 53 8.81 23.59 -0.63
N SER A 54 8.83 22.32 -0.22
CA SER A 54 10.05 21.51 -0.24
C SER A 54 10.21 20.77 -1.57
N SER A 55 11.41 20.79 -2.14
CA SER A 55 11.74 20.15 -3.43
C SER A 55 12.21 18.70 -3.31
N VAL A 56 12.05 18.08 -2.15
CA VAL A 56 12.50 16.70 -1.92
C VAL A 56 11.42 15.69 -2.33
N THR A 57 11.75 14.41 -2.20
CA THR A 57 10.90 13.30 -2.65
C THR A 57 10.30 12.54 -1.46
N GLY A 58 9.16 11.89 -1.65
CA GLY A 58 8.50 11.17 -0.55
C GLY A 58 7.35 10.26 -0.97
N GLY A 59 7.03 9.30 -0.10
CA GLY A 59 5.85 8.44 -0.20
C GLY A 59 4.85 8.83 0.88
N GLY A 60 3.58 9.03 0.51
CA GLY A 60 2.56 9.53 1.44
C GLY A 60 2.31 8.57 2.59
N ALA A 61 2.34 7.26 2.33
CA ALA A 61 2.38 6.23 3.37
C ALA A 61 3.80 5.68 3.57
N VAL A 62 4.36 5.05 2.53
CA VAL A 62 5.57 4.23 2.63
C VAL A 62 6.66 4.79 1.73
N PHE A 63 7.87 4.94 2.28
CA PHE A 63 9.07 5.27 1.52
C PHE A 63 10.13 4.18 1.72
N THR A 64 10.60 3.58 0.63
CA THR A 64 11.70 2.60 0.65
C THR A 64 12.93 3.16 -0.07
N TRP A 65 14.11 2.89 0.50
CA TRP A 65 15.40 3.25 -0.09
C TRP A 65 16.36 2.06 -0.07
N GLY A 66 16.89 1.66 -1.22
CA GLY A 66 18.07 0.78 -1.34
C GLY A 66 17.75 -0.72 -1.44
N ALA A 67 16.91 -1.25 -0.57
CA ALA A 67 16.65 -2.70 -0.49
C ALA A 67 15.24 -3.11 -0.95
N GLY A 68 14.21 -2.30 -0.63
CA GLY A 68 12.83 -2.51 -1.09
C GLY A 68 11.88 -3.17 -0.09
N ALA A 69 10.74 -3.65 -0.59
CA ALA A 69 9.68 -4.21 0.24
C ALA A 69 8.85 -5.29 -0.46
N THR A 70 8.34 -6.23 0.33
CA THR A 70 7.22 -7.11 -0.05
C THR A 70 5.98 -6.61 0.66
N ILE A 71 4.92 -6.32 -0.09
CA ILE A 71 3.66 -5.77 0.41
C ILE A 71 2.52 -6.68 -0.05
N ALA A 72 1.77 -7.24 0.88
CA ALA A 72 0.66 -8.13 0.58
C ALA A 72 -0.56 -7.82 1.44
N ASN A 73 -1.77 -7.97 0.88
CA ASN A 73 -3.04 -7.86 1.63
C ASN A 73 -3.12 -6.57 2.45
N CYS A 74 -2.81 -5.44 1.82
CA CYS A 74 -2.83 -4.13 2.47
C CYS A 74 -3.87 -3.21 1.83
N THR A 75 -4.33 -2.23 2.62
CA THR A 75 -5.18 -1.14 2.16
C THR A 75 -4.42 0.18 2.28
N PHE A 76 -4.26 0.89 1.16
CA PHE A 76 -3.71 2.24 1.09
C PHE A 76 -4.82 3.19 0.63
N TYR A 77 -5.31 4.01 1.54
CA TYR A 77 -6.43 4.92 1.30
C TYR A 77 -6.08 6.37 1.61
N ASN A 78 -6.41 7.30 0.70
CA ASN A 78 -6.27 8.75 0.92
C ASN A 78 -4.89 9.21 1.43
N ASN A 79 -3.82 8.46 1.15
CA ASN A 79 -2.47 8.90 1.47
C ASN A 79 -2.01 9.92 0.43
N SER A 80 -1.20 10.89 0.85
CA SER A 80 -0.83 11.99 -0.02
C SER A 80 0.61 12.44 0.13
N THR A 81 1.14 13.04 -0.93
CA THR A 81 2.38 13.82 -0.83
C THR A 81 2.14 15.27 -1.20
N ARG A 82 2.80 16.18 -0.49
CA ARG A 82 2.78 17.62 -0.78
C ARG A 82 3.93 18.05 -1.70
N TYR A 83 4.66 17.10 -2.27
CA TYR A 83 5.80 17.37 -3.13
C TYR A 83 5.39 17.61 -4.58
N PRO A 84 5.88 18.69 -5.21
CA PRO A 84 5.47 19.04 -6.56
C PRO A 84 6.17 18.23 -7.66
N ALA A 85 7.33 17.63 -7.37
CA ALA A 85 8.20 17.06 -8.40
C ALA A 85 8.18 15.52 -8.45
N ASN A 86 8.44 14.83 -7.33
CA ASN A 86 8.53 13.36 -7.31
C ASN A 86 7.87 12.85 -6.02
N GLY A 87 6.64 12.37 -6.12
CA GLY A 87 5.88 11.84 -5.00
C GLY A 87 5.30 10.47 -5.34
N GLY A 88 5.11 9.62 -4.34
CA GLY A 88 4.27 8.43 -4.44
C GLY A 88 3.13 8.61 -3.47
N GLY A 89 1.90 8.82 -3.92
CA GLY A 89 0.80 9.18 -3.00
C GLY A 89 0.61 8.12 -1.91
N ALA A 90 0.70 6.83 -2.24
CA ALA A 90 0.88 5.77 -1.26
C ALA A 90 2.35 5.41 -1.06
N ILE A 91 3.02 4.91 -2.11
CA ILE A 91 4.33 4.26 -2.00
C ILE A 91 5.35 4.94 -2.89
N TYR A 92 6.53 5.22 -2.34
CA TYR A 92 7.67 5.74 -3.08
C TYR A 92 8.87 4.79 -2.94
N ASN A 93 9.41 4.36 -4.08
CA ASN A 93 10.60 3.52 -4.16
C ASN A 93 11.80 4.32 -4.69
N PHE A 94 12.91 4.31 -3.94
CA PHE A 94 14.17 4.94 -4.32
C PHE A 94 15.31 3.92 -4.35
N LEU A 95 15.87 3.61 -5.53
CA LEU A 95 16.90 2.58 -5.67
C LEU A 95 16.48 1.26 -4.98
N ALA A 96 15.21 0.87 -5.11
CA ALA A 96 14.57 -0.17 -4.32
C ALA A 96 13.69 -1.04 -5.22
N THR A 97 13.59 -2.34 -4.90
CA THR A 97 12.73 -3.28 -5.61
C THR A 97 11.55 -3.67 -4.74
N THR A 98 10.32 -3.45 -5.21
CA THR A 98 9.12 -3.69 -4.40
C THR A 98 8.16 -4.63 -5.12
N VAL A 99 7.59 -5.58 -4.37
CA VAL A 99 6.52 -6.47 -4.85
C VAL A 99 5.26 -6.12 -4.09
N ILE A 100 4.17 -5.88 -4.81
CA ILE A 100 2.86 -5.53 -4.25
C ILE A 100 1.83 -6.51 -4.80
N ALA A 101 1.14 -7.21 -3.91
CA ALA A 101 0.11 -8.17 -4.27
C ALA A 101 -1.14 -8.03 -3.39
N ASN A 102 -2.30 -8.47 -3.90
CA ASN A 102 -3.55 -8.58 -3.13
C ASN A 102 -3.92 -7.31 -2.35
N SER A 103 -3.57 -6.13 -2.86
CA SER A 103 -3.69 -4.88 -2.11
C SER A 103 -4.59 -3.88 -2.81
N ILE A 104 -5.27 -3.05 -2.02
CA ILE A 104 -6.06 -1.93 -2.55
C ILE A 104 -5.25 -0.65 -2.40
N LEU A 105 -5.08 0.10 -3.50
CA LEU A 105 -4.48 1.43 -3.53
C LEU A 105 -5.51 2.39 -4.13
N TRP A 106 -6.21 3.13 -3.28
CA TRP A 106 -7.38 3.93 -3.68
C TRP A 106 -7.37 5.33 -3.09
N GLY A 107 -7.79 6.34 -3.87
CA GLY A 107 -7.89 7.72 -3.39
C GLY A 107 -6.55 8.39 -3.03
N ASN A 108 -5.41 7.70 -3.18
CA ASN A 108 -4.10 8.29 -2.89
C ASN A 108 -3.75 9.38 -3.91
N THR A 109 -3.06 10.43 -3.47
CA THR A 109 -2.80 11.63 -4.29
C THR A 109 -1.34 12.06 -4.29
N ALA A 110 -0.83 12.37 -5.48
CA ALA A 110 0.45 13.04 -5.68
C ALA A 110 0.45 13.69 -7.06
N VAL A 111 1.32 14.69 -7.27
CA VAL A 111 1.44 15.37 -8.58
C VAL A 111 1.90 14.40 -9.67
N ILE A 112 2.80 13.48 -9.32
CA ILE A 112 3.25 12.39 -10.18
C ILE A 112 3.10 11.11 -9.35
N GLY A 113 2.69 9.99 -9.96
CA GLY A 113 2.59 8.69 -9.26
C GLY A 113 1.65 8.70 -8.05
N PRO A 114 0.33 8.98 -8.22
CA PRO A 114 -0.61 9.05 -7.10
C PRO A 114 -0.69 7.75 -6.29
N GLN A 115 -0.49 6.58 -6.91
CA GLN A 115 -0.48 5.31 -6.17
C GLN A 115 0.95 4.91 -5.79
N VAL A 116 1.76 4.57 -6.80
CA VAL A 116 3.14 4.14 -6.62
C VAL A 116 4.05 4.95 -7.52
N TYR A 117 5.16 5.42 -6.96
CA TYR A 117 6.20 6.09 -7.71
C TYR A 117 7.55 5.38 -7.59
N ASN A 118 8.13 5.12 -8.75
CA ASN A 118 9.38 4.42 -8.95
C ASN A 118 10.40 5.43 -9.46
N ASN A 119 11.41 5.75 -8.63
CA ASN A 119 12.50 6.62 -9.06
C ASN A 119 13.62 5.80 -9.75
N ILE A 120 14.80 6.37 -9.89
CA ILE A 120 15.99 5.81 -10.52
C ILE A 120 16.23 4.36 -10.09
N SER A 121 16.53 3.51 -11.09
CA SER A 121 16.98 2.12 -10.94
C SER A 121 16.11 1.27 -10.00
N THR A 122 14.80 1.52 -9.99
CA THR A 122 13.82 0.71 -9.24
C THR A 122 13.07 -0.24 -10.16
N ALA A 123 12.74 -1.42 -9.64
CA ALA A 123 11.81 -2.35 -10.27
C ALA A 123 10.63 -2.58 -9.32
N THR A 124 9.40 -2.51 -9.84
CA THR A 124 8.22 -2.81 -9.02
C THR A 124 7.31 -3.76 -9.77
N THR A 125 7.00 -4.87 -9.11
CA THR A 125 6.02 -5.85 -9.59
C THR A 125 4.72 -5.62 -8.83
N ILE A 126 3.63 -5.36 -9.55
CA ILE A 126 2.32 -5.16 -8.97
C ILE A 126 1.34 -6.10 -9.67
N HIS A 127 0.67 -6.97 -8.92
CA HIS A 127 -0.26 -7.96 -9.46
C HIS A 127 -1.41 -8.25 -8.50
N HIS A 128 -2.58 -8.61 -9.03
CA HIS A 128 -3.78 -8.91 -8.22
C HIS A 128 -4.11 -7.81 -7.21
N CYS A 129 -3.93 -6.55 -7.60
CA CYS A 129 -4.26 -5.37 -6.80
C CYS A 129 -5.43 -4.61 -7.41
N ASN A 130 -6.17 -3.87 -6.59
CA ASN A 130 -7.17 -2.91 -7.06
C ASN A 130 -6.62 -1.49 -6.91
N ILE A 131 -6.41 -0.80 -8.02
CA ILE A 131 -5.59 0.41 -8.06
C ILE A 131 -6.37 1.53 -8.74
N ASP A 132 -6.58 2.63 -8.04
CA ASP A 132 -7.21 3.84 -8.58
C ASP A 132 -6.24 4.66 -9.46
N GLN A 133 -5.71 4.02 -10.49
CA GLN A 133 -4.89 4.65 -11.51
C GLN A 133 -4.84 3.75 -12.76
N PRO A 134 -5.10 4.29 -13.96
CA PRO A 134 -5.01 3.49 -15.18
C PRO A 134 -3.56 3.09 -15.49
N GLY A 135 -3.40 1.99 -16.22
CA GLY A 135 -2.11 1.52 -16.73
C GLY A 135 -1.48 0.39 -15.93
N PHE A 136 -2.18 -0.16 -14.94
CA PHE A 136 -1.72 -1.29 -14.15
C PHE A 136 -2.41 -2.62 -14.52
N GLU A 137 -3.44 -2.63 -15.34
CA GLU A 137 -4.39 -3.75 -15.49
C GLU A 137 -3.95 -4.88 -16.44
N SER A 138 -2.92 -4.69 -17.26
CA SER A 138 -2.61 -5.62 -18.35
C SER A 138 -1.95 -6.92 -17.88
N GLY A 139 -2.71 -8.03 -17.88
CA GLY A 139 -2.20 -9.41 -17.85
C GLY A 139 -1.63 -9.88 -16.50
N ASN A 140 -1.94 -9.18 -15.41
CA ASN A 140 -1.34 -9.36 -14.08
C ASN A 140 -2.36 -9.49 -12.94
N GLY A 141 -3.65 -9.66 -13.27
CA GLY A 141 -4.73 -9.74 -12.28
C GLY A 141 -5.09 -8.43 -11.60
N ASN A 142 -4.42 -7.31 -11.92
CA ASN A 142 -4.82 -6.01 -11.38
C ASN A 142 -6.13 -5.54 -11.98
N MET A 143 -6.86 -4.75 -11.21
CA MET A 143 -8.09 -4.12 -11.64
C MET A 143 -8.15 -2.66 -11.19
N ARG A 144 -9.11 -1.92 -11.75
CA ARG A 144 -9.45 -0.57 -11.35
C ARG A 144 -10.97 -0.44 -11.27
N ARG A 145 -11.54 -0.82 -10.13
CA ARG A 145 -12.99 -0.78 -9.89
C ARG A 145 -13.23 -0.31 -8.46
N ASP A 146 -14.35 0.36 -8.21
CA ASP A 146 -14.72 0.78 -6.86
C ASP A 146 -14.64 -0.44 -5.90
N PRO A 147 -13.82 -0.37 -4.82
CA PRO A 147 -13.72 -1.45 -3.84
C PRO A 147 -15.04 -1.74 -3.12
N LEU A 148 -16.02 -0.83 -3.14
CA LEU A 148 -17.27 -0.95 -2.39
C LEU A 148 -17.03 -1.20 -0.90
N TRP A 149 -16.29 -0.31 -0.24
CA TRP A 149 -16.08 -0.36 1.21
C TRP A 149 -17.32 0.04 2.01
N ALA A 150 -17.45 -0.46 3.23
CA ALA A 150 -18.53 -0.12 4.15
C ALA A 150 -18.60 1.39 4.47
N ASP A 151 -17.52 1.95 5.01
CA ASP A 151 -17.41 3.39 5.32
C ASP A 151 -15.93 3.83 5.40
N PRO A 152 -15.28 4.08 4.24
CA PRO A 152 -13.84 4.33 4.22
C PRO A 152 -13.42 5.65 4.87
N GLU A 153 -14.32 6.65 4.92
CA GLU A 153 -14.08 7.93 5.59
C GLU A 153 -14.11 7.79 7.13
N ALA A 154 -14.83 6.79 7.64
CA ALA A 154 -14.77 6.38 9.05
C ALA A 154 -13.64 5.36 9.34
N GLY A 155 -12.86 4.98 8.32
CA GLY A 155 -11.80 3.97 8.43
C GLY A 155 -12.30 2.52 8.39
N ASP A 156 -13.55 2.28 8.00
CA ASP A 156 -14.11 0.95 7.81
C ASP A 156 -13.90 0.46 6.37
N PHE A 157 -12.80 -0.26 6.18
CA PHE A 157 -12.39 -0.82 4.89
C PHE A 157 -12.85 -2.25 4.67
N ARG A 158 -13.85 -2.73 5.42
CA ARG A 158 -14.50 -4.01 5.13
C ARG A 158 -15.25 -3.90 3.80
N LEU A 159 -15.17 -4.94 2.98
CA LEU A 159 -15.83 -4.98 1.68
C LEU A 159 -17.35 -5.17 1.86
N GLN A 160 -18.14 -4.56 0.99
CA GLN A 160 -19.58 -4.81 0.89
C GLN A 160 -19.87 -5.94 -0.10
N ALA A 161 -21.05 -6.54 0.03
CA ALA A 161 -21.53 -7.55 -0.92
C ALA A 161 -21.52 -7.02 -2.35
N GLY A 162 -20.94 -7.80 -3.28
CA GLY A 162 -20.79 -7.41 -4.68
C GLY A 162 -19.52 -6.61 -5.00
N SER A 163 -18.64 -6.40 -4.02
CA SER A 163 -17.31 -5.83 -4.26
C SER A 163 -16.54 -6.65 -5.30
N PRO A 164 -15.86 -6.00 -6.27
CA PRO A 164 -14.99 -6.67 -7.23
C PRO A 164 -13.70 -7.22 -6.59
N CYS A 165 -13.41 -6.84 -5.33
CA CYS A 165 -12.24 -7.30 -4.61
C CYS A 165 -12.44 -8.65 -3.94
N ILE A 166 -13.69 -9.13 -3.82
CA ILE A 166 -14.01 -10.41 -3.20
C ILE A 166 -13.50 -11.55 -4.09
N ASP A 167 -12.78 -12.50 -3.49
CA ASP A 167 -12.19 -13.70 -4.12
C ASP A 167 -11.27 -13.40 -5.33
N ALA A 168 -10.80 -12.17 -5.46
CA ALA A 168 -10.11 -11.70 -6.67
C ALA A 168 -8.58 -11.66 -6.53
N GLY A 169 -8.05 -11.94 -5.34
CA GLY A 169 -6.62 -12.03 -5.07
C GLY A 169 -6.00 -13.35 -5.54
N THR A 170 -4.70 -13.48 -5.34
CA THR A 170 -3.92 -14.70 -5.64
C THR A 170 -3.36 -15.35 -4.38
N LEU A 171 -3.32 -16.69 -4.37
CA LEU A 171 -2.66 -17.48 -3.32
C LEU A 171 -1.13 -17.49 -3.45
N ASP A 172 -0.59 -17.07 -4.60
CA ASP A 172 0.85 -17.07 -4.89
C ASP A 172 1.55 -15.79 -4.42
N ALA A 173 0.85 -14.92 -3.69
CA ALA A 173 1.42 -13.69 -3.16
C ALA A 173 2.55 -13.98 -2.16
N LEU A 174 3.69 -13.31 -2.35
CA LEU A 174 4.80 -13.40 -1.41
C LEU A 174 4.39 -12.85 -0.04
N GLY A 175 4.51 -13.69 1.00
CA GLY A 175 4.15 -13.29 2.36
C GLY A 175 2.64 -13.33 2.63
N LEU A 176 1.88 -14.14 1.91
CA LEU A 176 0.46 -14.38 2.21
C LEU A 176 0.28 -14.81 3.68
N PRO A 177 -0.50 -14.09 4.49
CA PRO A 177 -0.69 -14.42 5.89
C PRO A 177 -1.74 -15.52 6.10
N GLU A 178 -1.72 -16.16 7.27
CA GLU A 178 -2.72 -17.18 7.63
C GLU A 178 -4.09 -16.56 7.99
N LEU A 179 -4.05 -15.38 8.60
CA LEU A 179 -5.23 -14.66 9.09
C LEU A 179 -5.45 -13.36 8.32
N ASP A 180 -6.68 -12.86 8.38
CA ASP A 180 -7.03 -11.53 7.92
C ASP A 180 -6.75 -10.44 8.96
N PHE A 181 -7.15 -9.20 8.67
CA PHE A 181 -6.94 -8.09 9.60
C PHE A 181 -7.79 -8.20 10.89
N GLU A 182 -8.96 -8.85 10.85
CA GLU A 182 -9.82 -9.07 12.02
C GLU A 182 -9.51 -10.38 12.75
N GLY A 183 -8.57 -11.17 12.23
CA GLY A 183 -8.14 -12.44 12.79
C GLY A 183 -8.92 -13.66 12.29
N GLY A 184 -9.79 -13.49 11.29
CA GLY A 184 -10.42 -14.59 10.56
C GLY A 184 -9.45 -15.28 9.58
N PRO A 185 -9.82 -16.40 8.96
CA PRO A 185 -8.98 -17.04 7.94
C PRO A 185 -8.74 -16.11 6.74
N ARG A 186 -7.49 -16.04 6.24
CA ARG A 186 -7.15 -15.26 5.06
C ARG A 186 -7.73 -15.83 3.77
N VAL A 187 -7.89 -17.15 3.65
CA VAL A 187 -8.53 -17.75 2.48
C VAL A 187 -9.96 -18.08 2.87
N SER A 188 -10.90 -17.25 2.42
CA SER A 188 -12.34 -17.43 2.67
C SER A 188 -13.07 -17.37 1.33
N GLY A 189 -13.65 -18.48 0.90
CA GLY A 189 -14.29 -18.59 -0.42
C GLY A 189 -13.41 -19.28 -1.47
N ALA A 190 -13.37 -18.74 -2.68
CA ALA A 190 -12.66 -19.29 -3.82
C ALA A 190 -11.18 -18.87 -3.87
N SER A 191 -10.83 -17.72 -3.31
CA SER A 191 -9.46 -17.22 -3.19
C SER A 191 -9.33 -16.33 -1.94
N VAL A 192 -8.32 -15.46 -1.90
CA VAL A 192 -8.25 -14.35 -0.94
C VAL A 192 -8.87 -13.11 -1.55
N ASP A 193 -9.40 -12.24 -0.70
CA ASP A 193 -9.82 -10.92 -1.08
C ASP A 193 -8.61 -10.00 -1.33
N ILE A 194 -8.79 -9.06 -2.25
CA ILE A 194 -7.84 -7.97 -2.44
C ILE A 194 -8.08 -6.94 -1.35
N GLY A 195 -7.09 -6.67 -0.52
CA GLY A 195 -7.13 -5.71 0.57
C GLY A 195 -6.73 -6.31 1.92
N ALA A 196 -6.92 -5.53 2.99
CA ALA A 196 -6.59 -5.95 4.35
C ALA A 196 -7.61 -6.92 4.98
N TYR A 197 -8.87 -6.91 4.54
CA TYR A 197 -9.96 -7.70 5.11
C TYR A 197 -10.35 -8.84 4.17
N GLU A 198 -10.88 -9.93 4.71
CA GLU A 198 -11.70 -10.89 3.95
C GLU A 198 -13.18 -10.61 4.20
N PHE A 199 -14.01 -10.80 3.18
CA PHE A 199 -15.44 -10.63 3.24
C PHE A 199 -16.11 -11.84 3.88
N GLY A 200 -17.11 -11.57 4.74
CA GLY A 200 -17.95 -12.62 5.31
C GLY A 200 -17.36 -13.39 6.49
N ASN A 201 -16.23 -12.91 7.04
CA ASN A 201 -15.72 -13.35 8.34
C ASN A 201 -16.47 -12.71 9.52
#